data_AF-A0A7H0GNS7-F1
#
_entry.id   AF-A0A7H0GNS7-F1
#
_cell.length_a   1.000
_cell.length_b   1.000
_cell.length_c   1.000
_cell.angle_alpha   90.00
_cell.angle_beta   90.00
_cell.angle_gamma   90.00
#
_symmetry.space_group_name_H-M   'P 1'
#
loop_
_entity.id
_entity.type
_entity.pdbx_description
1 polymer ?
#
loop_
_entity_poly.entity_id
_entity_poly.type
_entity_poly.pdbx_seq_one_letter_code
_entity_poly.pdbx_strand_id
1 'polypeptide(L)'
;MKRLISFIWLFGTLAFGSVSNAQDDVGLKQGMRISKARAVVLRQGWLPNPSKHSRESPMWGLQKRIYQQGFKEIDQCAVDRPVCLLKYKKDKACLELEIEGEKAGSMRVIGWSHACEPDS
;
A
#
# COMPACT_ATOMS: atom_id res chain seq x y z
N MET A 1 -70.38 17.25 -2.40
CA MET A 1 -69.49 16.68 -3.45
C MET A 1 -68.13 16.42 -2.83
N LYS A 2 -67.82 15.15 -2.57
CA LYS A 2 -66.55 14.69 -1.97
C LYS A 2 -65.54 14.46 -3.10
N ARG A 3 -64.35 15.05 -3.04
CA ARG A 3 -63.19 14.56 -3.78
C ARG A 3 -62.11 14.19 -2.78
N LEU A 4 -62.07 12.89 -2.49
CA LEU A 4 -60.96 12.20 -1.85
C LEU A 4 -59.82 12.15 -2.88
N ILE A 5 -58.70 12.80 -2.58
CA ILE A 5 -57.43 12.58 -3.28
C ILE A 5 -56.52 11.86 -2.30
N SER A 6 -56.58 10.53 -2.41
CA SER A 6 -55.46 9.64 -2.10
C SER A 6 -54.32 9.98 -3.06
N PHE A 7 -53.06 9.92 -2.62
CA PHE A 7 -52.00 9.09 -3.21
C PHE A 7 -50.60 9.50 -2.69
N ILE A 8 -49.86 8.46 -2.28
CA ILE A 8 -48.40 8.28 -2.38
C ILE A 8 -47.55 8.86 -1.24
N TRP A 9 -47.28 7.94 -0.31
CA TRP A 9 -45.99 7.83 0.37
C TRP A 9 -44.85 7.82 -0.66
N LEU A 10 -44.08 8.90 -0.76
CA LEU A 10 -42.74 8.86 -1.33
C LEU A 10 -41.79 8.35 -0.23
N PHE A 11 -41.57 7.03 -0.25
CA PHE A 11 -40.42 6.40 0.38
C PHE A 11 -39.15 7.01 -0.24
N GLY A 12 -38.58 8.02 0.43
CA GLY A 12 -37.25 8.52 0.10
C GLY A 12 -36.22 7.48 0.48
N THR A 13 -35.84 6.64 -0.48
CA THR A 13 -34.68 5.74 -0.34
C THR A 13 -33.41 6.58 -0.28
N LEU A 14 -32.90 6.79 0.93
CA LEU A 14 -31.52 7.24 1.15
C LEU A 14 -30.57 6.14 0.66
N ALA A 15 -30.18 6.22 -0.60
CA ALA A 15 -29.03 5.48 -1.10
C ALA A 15 -27.77 6.08 -0.45
N PHE A 16 -27.34 5.50 0.67
CA PHE A 16 -25.99 5.70 1.19
C PHE A 16 -25.01 5.05 0.20
N GLY A 17 -24.56 5.83 -0.78
CA GLY A 17 -23.43 5.45 -1.62
C GLY A 17 -22.16 5.48 -0.80
N SER A 18 -21.58 4.31 -0.51
CA SER A 18 -20.23 4.21 0.05
C SER A 18 -19.23 4.70 -0.99
N VAL A 19 -18.69 5.91 -0.82
CA VAL A 19 -17.57 6.41 -1.62
C VAL A 19 -16.31 5.70 -1.14
N SER A 20 -15.91 4.63 -1.81
CA SER A 20 -14.59 4.04 -1.63
C SER A 20 -13.56 4.90 -2.32
N ASN A 21 -12.90 5.80 -1.57
CA ASN A 21 -11.68 6.44 -2.02
C ASN A 21 -10.53 5.42 -1.95
N ALA A 22 -10.32 4.68 -3.04
CA ALA A 22 -9.00 4.10 -3.30
C ALA A 22 -8.07 5.26 -3.64
N GLN A 23 -7.60 5.94 -2.60
CA GLN A 23 -6.90 7.21 -2.69
C GLN A 23 -5.50 6.97 -3.25
N ASP A 24 -5.25 7.50 -4.44
CA ASP A 24 -3.94 7.61 -5.10
C ASP A 24 -3.08 8.71 -4.40
N ASP A 25 -3.05 8.68 -3.06
CA ASP A 25 -2.63 9.79 -2.18
C ASP A 25 -1.12 9.91 -2.04
N VAL A 26 -0.41 8.80 -2.30
CA VAL A 26 0.99 8.68 -1.92
C VAL A 26 1.93 9.27 -2.99
N GLY A 27 1.40 9.84 -4.08
CA GLY A 27 2.21 10.41 -5.17
C GLY A 27 3.15 9.39 -5.85
N LEU A 28 2.85 8.10 -5.69
CA LEU A 28 3.56 6.99 -6.31
C LEU A 28 3.17 6.86 -7.78
N LYS A 29 4.09 6.29 -8.57
CA LYS A 29 3.88 6.02 -10.00
C LYS A 29 4.57 4.71 -10.34
N GLN A 30 3.92 3.88 -11.15
CA GLN A 30 4.57 2.71 -11.74
C GLN A 30 5.84 3.12 -12.50
N GLY A 31 6.85 2.26 -12.44
CA GLY A 31 8.16 2.48 -13.04
C GLY A 31 9.07 3.43 -12.27
N MET A 32 8.60 4.06 -11.18
CA MET A 32 9.43 4.93 -10.34
C MET A 32 10.58 4.11 -9.72
N ARG A 33 11.81 4.63 -9.77
CA ARG A 33 12.95 4.00 -9.07
C ARG A 33 12.67 3.92 -7.57
N ILE A 34 13.03 2.80 -6.95
CA ILE A 34 12.82 2.52 -5.51
C ILE A 34 13.28 3.67 -4.61
N SER A 35 14.45 4.27 -4.87
CA SER A 35 14.99 5.38 -4.08
C SER A 35 14.11 6.64 -4.15
N LYS A 36 13.56 6.94 -5.32
CA LYS A 36 12.65 8.07 -5.53
C LYS A 36 11.30 7.80 -4.87
N ALA A 37 10.77 6.58 -5.02
CA ALA A 37 9.52 6.17 -4.39
C ALA A 37 9.61 6.28 -2.87
N ARG A 38 10.67 5.73 -2.27
CA ARG A 38 10.97 5.87 -0.84
C ARG A 38 10.98 7.34 -0.39
N ALA A 39 11.66 8.21 -1.13
CA ALA A 39 11.71 9.63 -0.78
C ALA A 39 10.34 10.32 -0.87
N VAL A 40 9.44 9.89 -1.76
CA VAL A 40 8.05 10.39 -1.81
C VAL A 40 7.28 9.91 -0.57
N VAL A 41 7.30 8.60 -0.31
CA VAL A 41 6.61 7.96 0.81
C VAL A 41 7.01 8.59 2.15
N LEU A 42 8.31 8.69 2.42
CA LEU A 42 8.83 9.28 3.66
C LEU A 42 8.45 10.76 3.83
N ARG A 43 8.45 11.55 2.74
CA ARG A 43 8.06 12.98 2.80
C ARG A 43 6.59 13.19 3.15
N GLN A 44 5.75 12.20 2.90
CA GLN A 44 4.33 12.24 3.25
C GLN A 44 4.03 11.70 4.66
N GLY A 45 5.08 11.41 5.44
CA GLY A 45 4.96 10.99 6.84
C GLY A 45 4.75 9.49 7.03
N TRP A 46 4.88 8.69 5.98
CA TRP A 46 4.96 7.23 6.11
C TRP A 46 6.31 6.83 6.68
N LEU A 47 6.31 5.89 7.62
CA LEU A 47 7.51 5.39 8.29
C LEU A 47 7.76 3.93 7.92
N PRO A 48 9.03 3.47 7.78
CA PRO A 48 9.33 2.06 7.62
C PRO A 48 8.66 1.21 8.69
N ASN A 49 7.99 0.13 8.27
CA ASN A 49 7.30 -0.79 9.16
C ASN A 49 7.83 -2.22 8.96
N PRO A 50 9.03 -2.54 9.45
CA PRO A 50 9.57 -3.90 9.34
C PRO A 50 8.65 -4.87 10.08
N SER A 51 8.13 -5.87 9.36
CA SER A 51 7.33 -6.93 9.95
C SER A 51 8.14 -7.75 10.95
N LYS A 52 7.49 -8.57 11.77
CA LYS A 52 8.19 -9.61 12.55
C LYS A 52 9.00 -10.53 11.65
N HIS A 53 8.45 -10.89 10.48
CA HIS A 53 9.15 -11.74 9.51
C HIS A 53 10.50 -11.13 9.08
N SER A 54 10.54 -9.83 8.78
CA SER A 54 11.76 -9.13 8.40
C SER A 54 12.81 -9.01 9.52
N ARG A 55 12.39 -9.17 10.79
CA ARG A 55 13.26 -9.04 11.99
C ARG A 55 13.79 -10.37 12.50
N GLU A 56 12.98 -11.41 12.41
CA GLU A 56 13.26 -12.72 13.04
C GLU A 56 13.67 -13.79 12.02
N SER A 57 13.33 -13.60 10.74
CA SER A 57 13.73 -14.54 9.68
C SER A 57 15.13 -14.23 9.17
N PRO A 58 15.99 -15.25 8.95
CA PRO A 58 17.25 -15.02 8.27
C PRO A 58 17.00 -14.48 6.86
N MET A 59 17.49 -13.28 6.58
CA MET A 59 17.37 -12.68 5.24
C MET A 59 18.38 -13.33 4.30
N TRP A 60 17.98 -13.60 3.06
CA TRP A 60 18.82 -14.19 2.03
C TRP A 60 18.63 -13.52 0.67
N GLY A 61 19.48 -13.89 -0.30
CA GLY A 61 19.36 -13.49 -1.69
C GLY A 61 19.17 -11.99 -1.92
N LEU A 62 18.13 -11.65 -2.69
CA LEU A 62 17.80 -10.27 -3.05
C LEU A 62 17.34 -9.44 -1.84
N GLN A 63 16.52 -10.02 -0.96
CA GLN A 63 16.00 -9.37 0.25
C GLN A 63 17.14 -8.88 1.15
N LYS A 64 18.14 -9.74 1.41
CA LYS A 64 19.34 -9.38 2.20
C LYS A 64 20.11 -8.22 1.57
N ARG A 65 20.31 -8.24 0.26
CA ARG A 65 21.03 -7.18 -0.46
C ARG A 65 20.32 -5.83 -0.36
N ILE A 66 19.00 -5.81 -0.54
CA ILE A 66 18.18 -4.60 -0.39
C ILE A 66 18.26 -4.06 1.05
N TYR A 67 18.15 -4.93 2.05
CA TYR A 67 18.23 -4.55 3.46
C TYR A 67 19.60 -3.96 3.85
N GLN A 68 20.68 -4.53 3.32
CA GLN A 68 22.04 -4.04 3.52
C GLN A 68 22.28 -2.67 2.87
N GLN A 69 21.50 -2.33 1.84
CA GLN A 69 21.49 -0.98 1.24
C GLN A 69 20.65 0.03 2.03
N GLY A 70 20.10 -0.36 3.19
CA GLY A 70 19.41 0.54 4.11
C GLY A 70 17.90 0.66 3.90
N PHE A 71 17.30 -0.16 3.03
CA PHE A 71 15.85 -0.29 2.91
C PHE A 71 15.35 -1.24 4.00
N LYS A 72 15.12 -0.71 5.20
CA LYS A 72 14.70 -1.47 6.39
C LYS A 72 13.22 -1.84 6.37
N GLU A 73 12.47 -1.17 5.50
CA GLU A 73 11.07 -1.44 5.17
C GLU A 73 10.86 -2.72 4.33
N ILE A 74 11.92 -3.36 3.83
CA ILE A 74 11.79 -4.59 3.03
C ILE A 74 11.17 -5.71 3.89
N ASP A 75 10.06 -6.26 3.42
CA ASP A 75 9.31 -7.27 4.15
C ASP A 75 9.67 -8.68 3.67
N GLN A 76 9.31 -8.99 2.43
CA GLN A 76 9.55 -10.29 1.80
C GLN A 76 9.80 -10.13 0.30
N CYS A 77 10.47 -11.11 -0.30
CA CYS A 77 10.64 -11.20 -1.74
C CYS A 77 10.06 -12.53 -2.23
N ALA A 78 9.48 -12.51 -3.43
CA ALA A 78 9.07 -13.72 -4.12
C ALA A 78 10.29 -14.62 -4.37
N VAL A 79 10.06 -15.93 -4.36
CA VAL A 79 11.13 -16.94 -4.55
C VAL A 79 11.43 -17.13 -6.03
N ASP A 80 10.41 -17.04 -6.88
CA ASP A 80 10.44 -17.37 -8.30
C ASP A 80 10.63 -16.14 -9.22
N ARG A 81 10.41 -14.93 -8.69
CA ARG A 81 10.50 -13.67 -9.45
C ARG A 81 11.21 -12.59 -8.65
N PRO A 82 11.86 -11.62 -9.31
CA PRO A 82 12.59 -10.55 -8.63
C PRO A 82 11.64 -9.46 -8.11
N VAL A 83 10.56 -9.85 -7.43
CA VAL A 83 9.55 -8.96 -6.84
C VAL A 83 9.71 -8.97 -5.32
N CYS A 84 9.68 -7.79 -4.71
CA CYS A 84 9.71 -7.66 -3.27
C CYS A 84 8.67 -6.65 -2.76
N LEU A 85 8.28 -6.82 -1.51
CA LEU A 85 7.35 -5.96 -0.80
C LEU A 85 8.10 -5.06 0.17
N LEU A 86 7.74 -3.78 0.20
CA LEU A 86 8.16 -2.87 1.26
C LEU A 86 6.94 -2.41 2.06
N LYS A 87 7.05 -2.43 3.39
CA LYS A 87 5.97 -2.03 4.28
C LYS A 87 6.28 -0.72 4.98
N TYR A 88 5.27 0.14 4.99
CA TYR A 88 5.26 1.41 5.69
C TYR A 88 4.00 1.53 6.54
N LYS A 89 4.07 2.38 7.56
CA LYS A 89 2.93 2.73 8.40
C LYS A 89 2.82 4.23 8.59
N LYS A 90 1.59 4.69 8.81
CA LYS A 90 1.26 6.05 9.21
C LYS A 90 0.04 5.99 10.10
N ASP A 91 0.20 6.32 11.37
CA ASP A 91 -0.84 6.14 12.39
C ASP A 91 -1.38 4.70 12.40
N LYS A 92 -2.67 4.51 12.08
CA LYS A 92 -3.33 3.19 11.96
C LYS A 92 -3.39 2.66 10.53
N ALA A 93 -2.81 3.38 9.58
CA ALA A 93 -2.78 3.00 8.17
C ALA A 93 -1.50 2.25 7.84
N CYS A 94 -1.63 1.30 6.91
CA CYS A 94 -0.55 0.54 6.33
C CYS A 94 -0.42 0.90 4.84
N LEU A 95 0.80 0.82 4.32
CA LEU A 95 1.11 0.98 2.92
C LEU A 95 2.14 -0.08 2.53
N GLU A 96 1.79 -0.90 1.56
CA GLU A 96 2.67 -1.88 0.95
C GLU A 96 3.03 -1.42 -0.46
N LEU A 97 4.32 -1.41 -0.77
CA LEU A 97 4.84 -1.15 -2.11
C LEU A 97 5.35 -2.45 -2.71
N GLU A 98 4.92 -2.73 -3.93
CA GLU A 98 5.49 -3.78 -4.77
C GLU A 98 6.58 -3.18 -5.65
N ILE A 99 7.77 -3.78 -5.58
CA ILE A 99 8.91 -3.42 -6.44
C ILE A 99 9.43 -4.62 -7.21
N GLU A 100 9.94 -4.38 -8.41
CA GLU A 100 10.52 -5.41 -9.27
C GLU A 100 11.93 -5.03 -9.74
N GLY A 101 12.84 -6.01 -9.80
CA GLY A 101 14.14 -5.91 -10.43
C GLY A 101 15.21 -6.78 -9.78
N GLU A 102 16.16 -7.29 -10.58
CA GLU A 102 17.17 -8.25 -10.09
C GLU A 102 18.27 -7.62 -9.22
N LYS A 103 18.54 -6.32 -9.44
CA LYS A 103 19.54 -5.55 -8.71
C LYS A 103 18.85 -4.54 -7.83
N ALA A 104 19.19 -4.53 -6.55
CA ALA A 104 18.57 -3.67 -5.54
C ALA A 104 18.55 -2.18 -5.92
N GLY A 105 19.61 -1.66 -6.57
CA GLY A 105 19.68 -0.27 -7.03
C GLY A 105 18.88 0.08 -8.29
N SER A 106 18.39 -0.92 -9.04
CA SER A 106 17.61 -0.72 -10.27
C SER A 106 16.13 -1.08 -10.12
N MET A 107 15.69 -1.46 -8.91
CA MET A 107 14.30 -1.86 -8.70
C MET A 107 13.34 -0.69 -8.90
N ARG A 108 12.15 -1.02 -9.39
CA ARG A 108 11.10 -0.06 -9.74
C ARG A 108 9.77 -0.46 -9.12
N VAL A 109 8.97 0.54 -8.78
CA VAL A 109 7.61 0.34 -8.30
C VAL A 109 6.75 -0.27 -9.42
N ILE A 110 6.04 -1.34 -9.11
CA ILE A 110 5.06 -1.97 -10.01
C ILE A 110 3.63 -1.89 -9.45
N GLY A 111 3.47 -1.65 -8.15
CA GLY A 111 2.17 -1.51 -7.49
C GLY A 111 2.29 -0.99 -6.06
N TRP A 112 1.16 -0.62 -5.47
CA TRP A 112 1.04 -0.30 -4.05
C TRP A 112 -0.39 -0.54 -3.57
N SER A 113 -0.54 -0.78 -2.27
CA SER A 113 -1.82 -1.05 -1.64
C SER A 113 -1.85 -0.57 -0.19
N HIS A 114 -3.03 -0.18 0.27
CA HIS A 114 -3.32 0.08 1.68
C HIS A 114 -3.96 -1.12 2.41
N ALA A 115 -4.20 -2.22 1.68
CA ALA A 115 -4.80 -3.44 2.22
C ALA A 115 -3.73 -4.31 2.89
N CYS A 116 -3.14 -3.83 3.99
CA CYS A 116 -2.21 -4.59 4.80
C CYS A 116 -2.45 -4.37 6.30
N GLU A 117 -2.05 -5.35 7.12
CA GLU A 117 -2.13 -5.23 8.57
C GLU A 117 -0.98 -4.36 9.10
N PRO A 118 -1.26 -3.34 9.94
CA PRO A 118 -0.24 -2.43 10.43
C PRO A 118 0.81 -3.07 11.36
N ASP A 119 0.62 -4.31 11.84
CA ASP A 119 1.46 -4.94 12.87
C ASP A 119 1.70 -6.47 12.68
N SER A 120 1.99 -6.94 11.46
CA SER A 120 2.37 -8.35 11.21
C SER A 120 3.75 -8.71 11.77
#